data_AF-A0A445L2G7-F1
#
_entry.id   AF-A0A445L2G7-F1
#
_cell.length_a   1.000
_cell.length_b   1.000
_cell.length_c   1.000
_cell.angle_alpha   90.00
_cell.angle_beta   90.00
_cell.angle_gamma   90.00
#
_symmetry.space_group_name_H-M   'P 1'
#
loop_
_entity.id
_entity.type
_entity.pdbx_description
1 polymer ?
#
loop_
_entity_poly.entity_id
_entity_poly.type
_entity_poly.pdbx_seq_one_letter_code
_entity_poly.pdbx_strand_id
1 'polypeptide(L)'
;MGRDLCASGKMEGLRSSWSQMEKAFNEAVSKSFVGRYFKLEARKSCFTRELRAATATFLTMAYIITVNATIIGVSGGTCTTKDCSSMDCKVKSDIEYQSCLAKTKNDLVVATAVSGLVGSVAMGLFANLPLGLAPGMGPNAYFAFNLVGFHGTGPLSYQTALAVICVEGIVFLLVSALGLRGKLAKLIPHSVRLGCAAGIGLFIAFTGLQAGLGVGLIGPDAANLVTITACKVVDPETGACVGGKLQSPKFWLGLVGFIITSYGLMKNVKGSMIYGILFVTLVSWFRHTEVTYFPNTPLGDANYNYFKQVIGFHNIESTAGVLSFSGFNKREVWVALATLLYVDVLAITGTMYTMAEIGGYVDEKGQFEGEYVAYLVDAGSTIVGSALGVSTTATFVESSAGMREGGRTGLTAFFIGFFFFLSLFFTPLLASVPPWAIGPSLVMVGVMMMKVVKDIDWTNTKDAVPAFATMLLMPLTYSIANGIIGGVGLYIALSLYDYAASIVNWLRKMRRMVAKEQNQVSATAGVDSAVEMI
;
A
#
# COMPACT_ATOMS: atom_id res chain seq x y z
N MET A 1 5.74 24.32 31.22
CA MET A 1 4.43 23.72 31.55
C MET A 1 4.19 22.43 30.73
N GLY A 2 5.07 21.42 30.85
CA GLY A 2 5.05 20.23 29.96
C GLY A 2 5.42 18.89 30.61
N ARG A 3 5.35 18.77 31.94
CA ARG A 3 5.91 17.64 32.69
C ARG A 3 4.99 16.42 32.87
N ASP A 4 3.72 16.47 32.46
CA ASP A 4 2.72 15.43 32.82
C ASP A 4 2.17 14.59 31.65
N LEU A 5 2.81 14.60 30.48
CA LEU A 5 2.26 13.91 29.29
C LEU A 5 2.49 12.38 29.24
N CYS A 6 3.30 11.79 30.14
CA CYS A 6 3.67 10.37 30.09
C CYS A 6 3.17 9.53 31.30
N ALA A 7 1.99 9.85 31.87
CA ALA A 7 1.38 9.05 32.94
C ALA A 7 0.35 8.04 32.39
N SER A 8 0.57 6.74 32.60
CA SER A 8 -0.44 5.69 32.40
C SER A 8 -1.38 5.61 33.61
N GLY A 9 -2.68 5.41 33.35
CA GLY A 9 -3.77 5.49 34.32
C GLY A 9 -3.68 4.59 35.57
N LYS A 10 -4.34 5.10 36.63
CA LYS A 10 -4.46 4.63 38.02
C LYS A 10 -4.61 3.11 38.22
N MET A 11 -3.69 2.52 38.97
CA MET A 11 -3.91 1.42 39.94
C MET A 11 -2.69 1.40 40.90
N GLU A 12 -2.93 1.63 42.19
CA GLU A 12 -1.97 2.13 43.20
C GLU A 12 -1.29 1.00 43.98
N GLY A 13 0.04 1.08 44.13
CA GLY A 13 0.85 0.16 44.94
C GLY A 13 2.17 -0.21 44.28
N LEU A 14 2.22 -1.33 43.54
CA LEU A 14 3.40 -1.83 42.84
C LEU A 14 3.76 -1.08 41.55
N ARG A 15 2.78 -0.41 40.93
CA ARG A 15 2.95 0.32 39.66
C ARG A 15 3.69 1.66 39.83
N SER A 16 3.77 2.20 41.04
CA SER A 16 4.38 3.51 41.30
C SER A 16 5.89 3.50 41.06
N SER A 17 6.59 2.46 41.53
CA SER A 17 8.03 2.29 41.34
C SER A 17 8.39 2.08 39.85
N TRP A 18 7.66 1.23 39.14
CA TRP A 18 7.82 1.05 37.69
C TRP A 18 7.51 2.32 36.90
N SER A 19 6.47 3.07 37.29
CA SER A 19 6.14 4.34 36.64
C SER A 19 7.21 5.42 36.88
N GLN A 20 7.85 5.43 38.05
CA GLN A 20 8.94 6.35 38.36
C GLN A 20 10.21 5.96 37.58
N MET A 21 10.50 4.67 37.46
CA MET A 21 11.62 4.16 36.68
C MET A 21 11.43 4.44 35.19
N GLU A 22 10.21 4.25 34.66
CA GLU A 22 9.84 4.62 33.30
C GLU A 22 9.99 6.13 33.06
N LYS A 23 9.59 6.96 34.01
CA LYS A 23 9.78 8.43 33.94
C LYS A 23 11.25 8.81 33.92
N ALA A 24 12.05 8.28 34.85
CA ALA A 24 13.48 8.55 34.93
C ALA A 24 14.21 8.11 33.63
N PHE A 25 13.84 6.95 33.09
CA PHE A 25 14.38 6.46 31.82
C PHE A 25 13.99 7.36 30.64
N ASN A 26 12.71 7.72 30.53
CA ASN A 26 12.23 8.63 29.48
C ASN A 26 12.92 10.00 29.56
N GLU A 27 13.12 10.53 30.77
CA GLU A 27 13.79 11.83 30.97
C GLU A 27 15.29 11.76 30.63
N ALA A 28 15.97 10.66 31.00
CA ALA A 28 17.35 10.41 30.62
C ALA A 28 17.51 10.32 29.10
N VAL A 29 16.61 9.60 28.42
CA VAL A 29 16.62 9.46 26.96
C VAL A 29 16.27 10.78 26.26
N SER A 30 15.32 11.56 26.79
CA SER A 30 14.98 12.87 26.24
C SER A 30 16.16 13.83 26.24
N LYS A 31 16.95 13.85 27.33
CA LYS A 31 18.14 14.71 27.46
C LYS A 31 19.35 14.20 26.68
N SER A 32 19.33 12.94 26.25
CA SER A 32 20.40 12.31 25.47
C SER A 32 20.48 12.83 24.02
N PHE A 33 21.54 12.43 23.31
CA PHE A 33 21.69 12.71 21.88
C PHE A 33 20.49 12.23 21.05
N VAL A 34 19.93 11.05 21.38
CA VAL A 34 18.78 10.47 20.68
C VAL A 34 17.55 11.37 20.84
N GLY A 35 17.26 11.83 22.06
CA GLY A 35 16.11 12.69 22.32
C GLY A 35 16.21 14.06 21.62
N ARG A 36 17.42 14.61 21.53
CA ARG A 36 17.69 15.85 20.79
C ARG A 36 17.57 15.66 19.27
N TYR A 37 18.12 14.58 18.72
CA TYR A 37 18.07 14.28 17.29
C TYR A 37 16.64 14.10 16.77
N PHE A 38 15.85 13.27 17.45
CA PHE A 38 14.45 13.03 17.08
C PHE A 38 13.48 14.12 17.54
N LYS A 39 13.98 15.18 18.21
CA LYS A 39 13.18 16.29 18.74
C LYS A 39 12.02 15.84 19.65
N LEU A 40 12.26 14.86 20.54
CA LEU A 40 11.21 14.25 21.39
C LEU A 40 10.42 15.28 22.23
N GLU A 41 11.14 16.20 22.89
CA GLU A 41 10.54 17.28 23.69
C GLU A 41 9.69 18.24 22.85
N ALA A 42 10.21 18.67 21.69
CA ALA A 42 9.50 19.59 20.80
C ALA A 42 8.21 18.96 20.24
N ARG A 43 8.25 17.65 19.94
CA ARG A 43 7.10 16.89 19.44
C ARG A 43 6.20 16.33 20.54
N LYS A 44 6.46 16.67 21.81
CA LYS A 44 5.67 16.25 22.98
C LYS A 44 5.51 14.72 23.06
N SER A 45 6.60 13.98 22.81
CA SER A 45 6.64 12.52 22.87
C SER A 45 7.74 12.00 23.82
N CYS A 46 7.67 10.72 24.19
CA CYS A 46 8.63 10.04 25.06
C CYS A 46 9.01 8.67 24.47
N PHE A 47 10.18 8.15 24.85
CA PHE A 47 10.75 6.92 24.27
C PHE A 47 9.80 5.72 24.39
N THR A 48 9.20 5.49 25.56
CA THR A 48 8.27 4.37 25.75
C THR A 48 6.99 4.52 24.92
N ARG A 49 6.57 5.76 24.66
CA ARG A 49 5.42 6.04 23.79
C ARG A 49 5.74 5.74 22.33
N GLU A 50 6.91 6.15 21.85
CA GLU A 50 7.39 5.85 20.49
C GLU A 50 7.55 4.34 20.29
N LEU A 51 8.08 3.61 21.29
CA LEU A 51 8.18 2.15 21.22
C LEU A 51 6.80 1.49 21.15
N ARG A 52 5.84 1.91 21.98
CA ARG A 52 4.47 1.37 21.96
C ARG A 52 3.74 1.69 20.66
N ALA A 53 3.95 2.89 20.12
CA ALA A 53 3.44 3.29 18.82
C ALA A 53 4.03 2.43 17.71
N ALA A 54 5.34 2.19 17.73
CA ALA A 54 6.02 1.33 16.77
C ALA A 54 5.50 -0.11 16.84
N THR A 55 5.31 -0.64 18.04
CA THR A 55 4.71 -1.97 18.23
C THR A 55 3.30 -2.02 17.67
N ALA A 56 2.46 -1.01 17.93
CA ALA A 56 1.11 -0.95 17.39
C ALA A 56 1.11 -0.92 15.85
N THR A 57 1.92 -0.05 15.24
CA THR A 57 2.07 0.03 13.78
C THR A 57 2.59 -1.28 13.19
N PHE A 58 3.68 -1.82 13.75
CA PHE A 58 4.27 -3.08 13.28
C PHE A 58 3.26 -4.22 13.35
N LEU A 59 2.53 -4.36 14.47
CA LEU A 59 1.50 -5.39 14.61
C LEU A 59 0.35 -5.21 13.61
N THR A 60 0.04 -3.99 13.17
CA THR A 60 -0.97 -3.78 12.12
C THR A 60 -0.44 -4.03 10.72
N MET A 61 0.86 -3.90 10.47
CA MET A 61 1.45 -4.07 9.13
C MET A 61 2.18 -5.41 8.93
N ALA A 62 2.46 -6.19 9.99
CA ALA A 62 3.30 -7.39 9.92
C ALA A 62 2.80 -8.43 8.92
N TYR A 63 1.50 -8.41 8.58
CA TYR A 63 0.93 -9.24 7.53
C TYR A 63 1.64 -9.03 6.18
N ILE A 64 2.19 -7.83 5.91
CA ILE A 64 2.81 -7.52 4.61
C ILE A 64 3.94 -8.48 4.25
N ILE A 65 4.66 -8.97 5.26
CA ILE A 65 5.79 -9.88 5.10
C ILE A 65 5.37 -11.13 4.31
N THR A 66 4.20 -11.67 4.60
CA THR A 66 3.69 -12.91 3.98
C THR A 66 2.80 -12.61 2.77
N VAL A 67 2.04 -11.52 2.84
CA VAL A 67 1.13 -11.09 1.78
C VAL A 67 1.87 -10.68 0.53
N ASN A 68 2.95 -9.90 0.65
CA ASN A 68 3.73 -9.48 -0.50
C ASN A 68 4.29 -10.70 -1.26
N ALA A 69 4.90 -11.64 -0.52
CA ALA A 69 5.41 -12.89 -1.08
C ALA A 69 4.30 -13.72 -1.75
N THR A 70 3.11 -13.73 -1.17
CA THR A 70 1.95 -14.43 -1.75
C THR A 70 1.51 -13.79 -3.07
N ILE A 71 1.35 -12.46 -3.11
CA ILE A 71 0.91 -11.74 -4.32
C ILE A 71 1.97 -11.81 -5.43
N ILE A 72 3.21 -11.46 -5.13
CA ILE A 72 4.30 -11.51 -6.13
C ILE A 72 4.53 -12.96 -6.56
N GLY A 73 4.41 -13.93 -5.66
CA GLY A 73 4.52 -15.35 -5.98
C GLY A 73 3.52 -15.81 -7.04
N VAL A 74 2.32 -15.21 -7.15
CA VAL A 74 1.36 -15.55 -8.21
C VAL A 74 1.89 -15.25 -9.62
N SER A 75 2.83 -14.32 -9.74
CA SER A 75 3.48 -14.03 -11.02
C SER A 75 4.39 -15.16 -11.52
N GLY A 76 4.68 -16.16 -10.68
CA GLY A 76 5.68 -17.20 -10.95
C GLY A 76 7.11 -16.80 -10.59
N GLY A 77 7.35 -15.52 -10.27
CA GLY A 77 8.67 -15.03 -9.85
C GLY A 77 9.77 -15.33 -10.88
N THR A 78 10.89 -15.87 -10.42
CA THR A 78 12.01 -16.29 -11.29
C THR A 78 11.86 -17.68 -11.89
N CYS A 79 10.82 -18.43 -11.51
CA CYS A 79 10.61 -19.79 -11.99
C CYS A 79 10.15 -19.77 -13.46
N THR A 80 10.81 -20.55 -14.31
CA THR A 80 10.53 -20.60 -15.76
C THR A 80 10.14 -22.00 -16.22
N THR A 81 9.73 -22.14 -17.48
CA THR A 81 9.40 -23.44 -18.10
C THR A 81 10.58 -24.43 -18.16
N LYS A 82 11.79 -24.00 -17.79
CA LYS A 82 12.96 -24.86 -17.64
C LYS A 82 12.94 -25.67 -16.35
N ASP A 83 12.21 -25.18 -15.34
CA ASP A 83 11.99 -25.85 -14.06
C ASP A 83 10.77 -26.79 -14.11
N CYS A 84 10.41 -27.19 -15.34
CA CYS A 84 9.23 -27.98 -15.63
C CYS A 84 9.58 -29.23 -16.41
N SER A 85 8.95 -30.33 -16.02
CA SER A 85 9.07 -31.61 -16.72
C SER A 85 8.24 -31.67 -18.03
N SER A 86 7.26 -30.77 -18.21
CA SER A 86 6.34 -30.73 -19.36
C SER A 86 5.95 -29.29 -19.77
N MET A 87 5.51 -29.09 -21.03
CA MET A 87 5.20 -27.75 -21.59
C MET A 87 4.00 -27.04 -20.92
N ASP A 88 3.06 -27.78 -20.29
CA ASP A 88 1.84 -27.23 -19.63
C ASP A 88 1.94 -27.11 -18.09
N CYS A 89 3.15 -27.21 -17.53
CA CYS A 89 3.43 -27.16 -16.09
C CYS A 89 3.01 -25.87 -15.37
N LYS A 90 2.77 -24.79 -16.10
CA LYS A 90 2.34 -23.50 -15.52
C LYS A 90 0.88 -23.52 -15.07
N VAL A 91 0.10 -24.43 -15.65
CA VAL A 91 -1.34 -24.59 -15.41
C VAL A 91 -1.60 -25.86 -14.60
N LYS A 92 -0.80 -26.91 -14.80
CA LYS A 92 -0.88 -28.18 -14.04
C LYS A 92 0.12 -28.21 -12.89
N SER A 93 -0.28 -28.72 -11.73
CA SER A 93 0.53 -28.76 -10.52
C SER A 93 1.76 -29.69 -10.65
N ASP A 94 2.84 -29.20 -11.25
CA ASP A 94 4.13 -29.89 -11.28
C ASP A 94 4.89 -29.69 -9.95
N ILE A 95 5.50 -30.75 -9.43
CA ILE A 95 6.18 -30.75 -8.12
C ILE A 95 7.42 -29.86 -8.16
N GLU A 96 8.19 -29.89 -9.25
CA GLU A 96 9.42 -29.12 -9.40
C GLU A 96 9.15 -27.61 -9.46
N TYR A 97 8.16 -27.22 -10.26
CA TYR A 97 7.72 -25.83 -10.36
C TYR A 97 7.19 -25.29 -9.02
N GLN A 98 6.37 -26.07 -8.30
CA GLN A 98 5.86 -25.67 -6.99
C GLN A 98 6.96 -25.56 -5.93
N SER A 99 8.01 -26.39 -6.01
CA SER A 99 9.18 -26.28 -5.15
C SER A 99 9.97 -24.99 -5.43
N CYS A 100 10.19 -24.64 -6.70
CA CYS A 100 10.78 -23.36 -7.09
C CYS A 100 9.95 -22.17 -6.58
N LEU A 101 8.63 -22.27 -6.72
CA LEU A 101 7.70 -21.24 -6.26
C LEU A 101 7.74 -21.06 -4.74
N ALA A 102 7.80 -22.16 -3.99
CA ALA A 102 7.93 -22.14 -2.54
C ALA A 102 9.25 -21.49 -2.10
N LYS A 103 10.36 -21.83 -2.76
CA LYS A 103 11.66 -21.18 -2.53
C LYS A 103 11.58 -19.67 -2.81
N THR A 104 11.05 -19.30 -3.96
CA THR A 104 10.88 -17.89 -4.34
C THR A 104 10.00 -17.13 -3.36
N LYS A 105 8.93 -17.74 -2.82
CA LYS A 105 8.11 -17.13 -1.77
C LYS A 105 8.90 -16.91 -0.48
N ASN A 106 9.75 -17.85 -0.07
CA ASN A 106 10.63 -17.67 1.09
C ASN A 106 11.61 -16.52 0.88
N ASP A 107 12.24 -16.44 -0.31
CA ASP A 107 13.11 -15.33 -0.69
C ASP A 107 12.36 -13.99 -0.63
N LEU A 108 11.13 -13.92 -1.13
CA LEU A 108 10.30 -12.72 -1.10
C LEU A 108 9.89 -12.31 0.32
N VAL A 109 9.68 -13.25 1.24
CA VAL A 109 9.42 -12.97 2.66
C VAL A 109 10.63 -12.22 3.25
N VAL A 110 11.83 -12.72 3.03
CA VAL A 110 13.08 -12.10 3.48
C VAL A 110 13.28 -10.75 2.81
N ALA A 111 13.11 -10.67 1.49
CA ALA A 111 13.25 -9.44 0.72
C ALA A 111 12.27 -8.35 1.19
N THR A 112 11.04 -8.73 1.55
CA THR A 112 10.03 -7.82 2.11
C THR A 112 10.46 -7.28 3.46
N ALA A 113 10.96 -8.15 4.35
CA ALA A 113 11.42 -7.75 5.67
C ALA A 113 12.67 -6.85 5.59
N VAL A 114 13.65 -7.17 4.72
CA VAL A 114 14.84 -6.32 4.51
C VAL A 114 14.46 -4.98 3.89
N SER A 115 13.59 -4.97 2.88
CA SER A 115 13.09 -3.73 2.25
C SER A 115 12.35 -2.85 3.26
N GLY A 116 11.49 -3.45 4.09
CA GLY A 116 10.77 -2.74 5.16
C GLY A 116 11.69 -2.22 6.27
N LEU A 117 12.73 -2.98 6.62
CA LEU A 117 13.80 -2.55 7.53
C LEU A 117 14.51 -1.30 6.98
N VAL A 118 15.05 -1.37 5.76
CA VAL A 118 15.83 -0.27 5.17
C VAL A 118 14.95 0.96 5.02
N GLY A 119 13.74 0.82 4.47
CA GLY A 119 12.85 1.95 4.25
C GLY A 119 12.36 2.60 5.54
N SER A 120 11.94 1.80 6.53
CA SER A 120 11.44 2.34 7.80
C SER A 120 12.55 2.97 8.64
N VAL A 121 13.76 2.38 8.66
CA VAL A 121 14.92 2.98 9.35
C VAL A 121 15.34 4.27 8.67
N ALA A 122 15.43 4.30 7.33
CA ALA A 122 15.78 5.50 6.60
C ALA A 122 14.73 6.62 6.81
N MET A 123 13.44 6.28 6.85
CA MET A 123 12.37 7.24 7.11
C MET A 123 12.48 7.83 8.52
N GLY A 124 12.79 6.97 9.49
CA GLY A 124 13.02 7.38 10.86
C GLY A 124 14.22 8.32 11.00
N LEU A 125 15.38 7.92 10.47
CA LEU A 125 16.62 8.66 10.61
C LEU A 125 16.62 9.96 9.81
N PHE A 126 16.28 9.92 8.53
CA PHE A 126 16.46 11.08 7.65
C PHE A 126 15.26 12.04 7.66
N ALA A 127 14.03 11.53 7.59
CA ALA A 127 12.84 12.38 7.54
C ALA A 127 12.25 12.70 8.93
N ASN A 128 12.64 11.94 9.97
CA ASN A 128 12.10 12.07 11.32
C ASN A 128 10.55 12.01 11.36
N LEU A 129 9.95 11.11 10.57
CA LEU A 129 8.50 10.91 10.53
C LEU A 129 8.11 9.52 11.07
N PRO A 130 6.98 9.39 11.80
CA PRO A 130 6.54 8.12 12.40
C PRO A 130 5.86 7.19 11.37
N LEU A 131 6.45 7.06 10.18
CA LEU A 131 5.88 6.35 9.03
C LEU A 131 6.65 5.05 8.78
N GLY A 132 5.94 3.92 8.77
CA GLY A 132 6.51 2.64 8.36
C GLY A 132 6.44 2.48 6.84
N LEU A 133 7.54 2.03 6.25
CA LEU A 133 7.66 1.75 4.81
C LEU A 133 7.82 0.25 4.61
N ALA A 134 7.14 -0.28 3.60
CA ALA A 134 7.25 -1.65 3.15
C ALA A 134 6.78 -1.73 1.68
N PRO A 135 7.00 -2.86 0.97
CA PRO A 135 6.47 -3.06 -0.38
C PRO A 135 4.97 -2.79 -0.47
N GLY A 136 4.57 -1.89 -1.38
CA GLY A 136 3.21 -1.37 -1.48
C GLY A 136 2.23 -2.36 -2.10
N MET A 137 1.07 -2.54 -1.48
CA MET A 137 0.06 -3.52 -1.91
C MET A 137 -0.52 -3.24 -3.31
N GLY A 138 -0.74 -1.96 -3.65
CA GLY A 138 -1.20 -1.58 -4.98
C GLY A 138 -0.18 -1.92 -6.07
N PRO A 139 1.06 -1.39 -5.97
CA PRO A 139 2.15 -1.75 -6.87
C PRO A 139 2.41 -3.26 -6.98
N ASN A 140 2.35 -4.00 -5.87
CA ASN A 140 2.51 -5.46 -5.86
C ASN A 140 1.49 -6.15 -6.78
N ALA A 141 0.23 -5.73 -6.72
CA ALA A 141 -0.81 -6.33 -7.53
C ALA A 141 -0.74 -5.89 -9.01
N TYR A 142 -0.42 -4.62 -9.27
CA TYR A 142 -0.16 -4.17 -10.64
C TYR A 142 1.01 -4.96 -11.26
N PHE A 143 2.09 -5.14 -10.51
CA PHE A 143 3.23 -5.94 -10.90
C PHE A 143 2.84 -7.40 -11.19
N ALA A 144 2.17 -8.07 -10.25
CA ALA A 144 1.85 -9.48 -10.36
C ALA A 144 0.82 -9.79 -11.46
N PHE A 145 -0.18 -8.92 -11.64
CA PHE A 145 -1.32 -9.22 -12.52
C PHE A 145 -1.28 -8.53 -13.87
N ASN A 146 -0.74 -7.31 -13.96
CA ASN A 146 -0.76 -6.52 -15.19
C ASN A 146 0.59 -6.56 -15.93
N LEU A 147 1.71 -6.56 -15.21
CA LEU A 147 3.04 -6.57 -15.83
C LEU A 147 3.55 -7.97 -16.14
N VAL A 148 3.65 -8.80 -15.11
CA VAL A 148 4.18 -10.17 -15.24
C VAL A 148 3.07 -11.16 -15.56
N GLY A 149 1.87 -10.93 -15.03
CA GLY A 149 0.71 -11.82 -15.21
C GLY A 149 0.85 -13.14 -14.45
N PHE A 150 -0.24 -13.90 -14.39
CA PHE A 150 -0.30 -15.18 -13.69
C PHE A 150 0.74 -16.16 -14.29
N HIS A 151 1.68 -16.64 -13.48
CA HIS A 151 2.80 -17.50 -13.92
C HIS A 151 3.59 -16.99 -15.16
N GLY A 152 3.73 -15.66 -15.32
CA GLY A 152 4.51 -15.06 -16.40
C GLY A 152 3.81 -15.05 -17.76
N THR A 153 2.47 -15.03 -17.76
CA THR A 153 1.63 -14.92 -18.98
C THR A 153 1.49 -13.48 -19.50
N GLY A 154 1.95 -12.49 -18.72
CA GLY A 154 1.85 -11.08 -19.04
C GLY A 154 2.86 -10.59 -20.08
N PRO A 155 2.82 -9.29 -20.40
CA PRO A 155 3.63 -8.69 -21.46
C PRO A 155 5.15 -8.65 -21.15
N LEU A 156 5.53 -8.66 -19.86
CA LEU A 156 6.91 -8.53 -19.43
C LEU A 156 7.35 -9.73 -18.57
N SER A 157 8.63 -10.11 -18.65
CA SER A 157 9.18 -11.08 -17.72
C SER A 157 9.35 -10.45 -16.34
N TYR A 158 9.34 -11.28 -15.30
CA TYR A 158 9.58 -10.86 -13.92
C TYR A 158 10.87 -10.02 -13.76
N GLN A 159 11.98 -10.45 -14.38
CA GLN A 159 13.25 -9.70 -14.31
C GLN A 159 13.18 -8.33 -14.97
N THR A 160 12.45 -8.24 -16.10
CA THR A 160 12.29 -6.99 -16.83
C THR A 160 11.40 -6.04 -16.02
N ALA A 161 10.31 -6.55 -15.45
CA ALA A 161 9.39 -5.77 -14.62
C ALA A 161 10.09 -5.21 -13.36
N LEU A 162 10.97 -5.97 -12.71
CA LEU A 162 11.79 -5.46 -11.60
C LEU A 162 12.75 -4.36 -12.04
N ALA A 163 13.36 -4.52 -13.23
CA ALA A 163 14.20 -3.47 -13.81
C ALA A 163 13.41 -2.19 -14.13
N VAL A 164 12.15 -2.31 -14.58
CA VAL A 164 11.26 -1.14 -14.75
C VAL A 164 11.05 -0.42 -13.42
N ILE A 165 10.78 -1.15 -12.33
CA ILE A 165 10.61 -0.55 -10.99
C ILE A 165 11.91 0.09 -10.49
N CYS A 166 13.05 -0.52 -10.73
CA CYS A 166 14.35 0.08 -10.37
C CYS A 166 14.57 1.41 -11.11
N VAL A 167 14.30 1.44 -12.42
CA VAL A 167 14.41 2.67 -13.23
C VAL A 167 13.38 3.71 -12.79
N GLU A 168 12.15 3.28 -12.50
CA GLU A 168 11.10 4.13 -11.93
C GLU A 168 11.56 4.79 -10.63
N GLY A 169 12.10 4.03 -9.68
CA GLY A 169 12.68 4.54 -8.44
C GLY A 169 13.81 5.54 -8.67
N ILE A 170 14.69 5.30 -9.66
CA ILE A 170 15.75 6.25 -10.04
C ILE A 170 15.17 7.54 -10.60
N VAL A 171 14.22 7.46 -11.54
CA VAL A 171 13.54 8.63 -12.09
C VAL A 171 12.84 9.40 -10.97
N PHE A 172 12.21 8.70 -10.05
CA PHE A 172 11.58 9.30 -8.88
C PHE A 172 12.54 9.98 -7.93
N LEU A 173 13.70 9.39 -7.70
CA LEU A 173 14.74 9.97 -6.88
C LEU A 173 15.23 11.28 -7.52
N LEU A 174 15.42 11.30 -8.84
CA LEU A 174 15.79 12.51 -9.59
C LEU A 174 14.69 13.59 -9.54
N VAL A 175 13.43 13.22 -9.79
CA VAL A 175 12.29 14.15 -9.73
C VAL A 175 12.10 14.71 -8.32
N SER A 176 12.29 13.88 -7.29
CA SER A 176 12.24 14.29 -5.89
C SER A 176 13.40 15.23 -5.59
N ALA A 177 14.62 14.93 -6.06
CA ALA A 177 15.81 15.77 -5.88
C ALA A 177 15.66 17.16 -6.54
N LEU A 178 14.95 17.25 -7.66
CA LEU A 178 14.64 18.51 -8.34
C LEU A 178 13.48 19.30 -7.69
N GLY A 179 12.84 18.76 -6.64
CA GLY A 179 11.71 19.41 -5.95
C GLY A 179 10.41 19.47 -6.79
N LEU A 180 10.33 18.70 -7.87
CA LEU A 180 9.17 18.70 -8.78
C LEU A 180 7.99 17.89 -8.22
N ARG A 181 8.24 16.97 -7.28
CA ARG A 181 7.21 16.06 -6.72
C ARG A 181 6.09 16.79 -5.99
N GLY A 182 6.41 17.78 -5.17
CA GLY A 182 5.38 18.60 -4.48
C GLY A 182 4.52 19.44 -5.43
N LYS A 183 5.03 19.78 -6.63
CA LYS A 183 4.21 20.42 -7.67
C LYS A 183 3.29 19.42 -8.34
N LEU A 184 3.79 18.22 -8.63
CA LEU A 184 3.01 17.15 -9.23
C LEU A 184 1.85 16.71 -8.31
N ALA A 185 2.10 16.64 -7.00
CA ALA A 185 1.09 16.43 -5.97
C ALA A 185 -0.09 17.41 -6.06
N LYS A 186 0.19 18.69 -6.35
CA LYS A 186 -0.81 19.77 -6.44
C LYS A 186 -1.61 19.76 -7.73
N LEU A 187 -1.12 19.11 -8.78
CA LEU A 187 -1.83 18.99 -10.06
C LEU A 187 -3.00 17.99 -9.99
N ILE A 188 -3.06 17.18 -8.93
CA ILE A 188 -4.01 16.08 -8.80
C ILE A 188 -5.27 16.59 -8.07
N PRO A 189 -6.46 16.45 -8.69
CA PRO A 189 -7.72 16.81 -8.06
C PRO A 189 -7.92 16.08 -6.73
N HIS A 190 -8.41 16.81 -5.73
CA HIS A 190 -8.62 16.27 -4.39
C HIS A 190 -9.57 15.05 -4.40
N SER A 191 -10.67 15.13 -5.15
CA SER A 191 -11.67 14.06 -5.31
C SER A 191 -11.08 12.78 -5.90
N VAL A 192 -10.27 12.89 -6.95
CA VAL A 192 -9.59 11.73 -7.55
C VAL A 192 -8.56 11.14 -6.57
N ARG A 193 -7.81 11.96 -5.83
CA ARG A 193 -6.84 11.49 -4.84
C ARG A 193 -7.50 10.65 -3.74
N LEU A 194 -8.62 11.13 -3.18
CA LEU A 194 -9.39 10.38 -2.19
C LEU A 194 -10.03 9.12 -2.80
N GLY A 195 -10.57 9.23 -4.02
CA GLY A 195 -11.12 8.10 -4.78
C GLY A 195 -10.07 7.01 -5.07
N CYS A 196 -8.82 7.37 -5.36
CA CYS A 196 -7.72 6.44 -5.55
C CYS A 196 -7.43 5.63 -4.28
N ALA A 197 -7.36 6.28 -3.12
CA ALA A 197 -7.12 5.59 -1.85
C ALA A 197 -8.23 4.56 -1.55
N ALA A 198 -9.50 4.96 -1.74
CA ALA A 198 -10.62 4.04 -1.55
C ALA A 198 -10.68 2.92 -2.60
N GLY A 199 -10.38 3.24 -3.87
CA GLY A 199 -10.34 2.27 -4.97
C GLY A 199 -9.25 1.21 -4.80
N ILE A 200 -8.05 1.60 -4.34
CA ILE A 200 -6.97 0.67 -3.99
C ILE A 200 -7.44 -0.24 -2.85
N GLY A 201 -8.12 0.30 -1.84
CA GLY A 201 -8.72 -0.49 -0.76
C GLY A 201 -9.75 -1.52 -1.25
N LEU A 202 -10.65 -1.11 -2.15
CA LEU A 202 -11.63 -2.01 -2.78
C LEU A 202 -10.96 -3.10 -3.61
N PHE A 203 -9.93 -2.74 -4.39
CA PHE A 203 -9.17 -3.68 -5.19
C PHE A 203 -8.44 -4.71 -4.31
N ILE A 204 -7.79 -4.28 -3.22
CA ILE A 204 -7.15 -5.19 -2.26
C ILE A 204 -8.19 -6.10 -1.58
N ALA A 205 -9.32 -5.56 -1.15
CA ALA A 205 -10.40 -6.36 -0.58
C ALA A 205 -10.92 -7.41 -1.58
N PHE A 206 -11.12 -7.02 -2.84
CA PHE A 206 -11.52 -7.91 -3.92
C PHE A 206 -10.50 -9.05 -4.11
N THR A 207 -9.21 -8.74 -4.17
CA THR A 207 -8.15 -9.78 -4.25
C THR A 207 -8.14 -10.72 -3.03
N GLY A 208 -8.40 -10.20 -1.82
CA GLY A 208 -8.51 -11.01 -0.60
C GLY A 208 -9.75 -11.91 -0.54
N LEU A 209 -10.77 -11.66 -1.36
CA LEU A 209 -11.93 -12.54 -1.51
C LEU A 209 -11.70 -13.65 -2.54
N GLN A 210 -10.71 -13.52 -3.43
CA GLN A 210 -10.39 -14.52 -4.44
C GLN A 210 -9.67 -15.75 -3.85
N ALA A 211 -9.75 -16.89 -4.53
CA ALA A 211 -9.17 -18.15 -4.05
C ALA A 211 -7.64 -18.17 -4.11
N GLY A 212 -7.02 -17.45 -5.05
CA GLY A 212 -5.56 -17.44 -5.22
C GLY A 212 -4.79 -16.75 -4.10
N LEU A 213 -5.41 -15.76 -3.44
CA LEU A 213 -4.75 -14.88 -2.47
C LEU A 213 -5.43 -14.86 -1.09
N GLY A 214 -6.64 -15.39 -0.99
CA GLY A 214 -7.47 -15.17 0.18
C GLY A 214 -8.46 -16.29 0.48
N VAL A 215 -9.68 -15.92 0.88
CA VAL A 215 -10.66 -16.88 1.40
C VAL A 215 -11.37 -17.70 0.33
N GLY A 216 -11.29 -17.26 -0.94
CA GLY A 216 -11.96 -17.92 -2.05
C GLY A 216 -13.47 -17.82 -2.03
N LEU A 217 -14.04 -16.69 -1.59
CA LEU A 217 -15.48 -16.41 -1.67
C LEU A 217 -15.92 -16.07 -3.09
N ILE A 218 -15.09 -15.37 -3.87
CA ILE A 218 -15.40 -14.97 -5.24
C ILE A 218 -14.50 -15.69 -6.24
N GLY A 219 -15.07 -16.03 -7.40
CA GLY A 219 -14.35 -16.72 -8.48
C GLY A 219 -14.96 -16.47 -9.85
N PRO A 220 -14.28 -16.90 -10.92
CA PRO A 220 -14.72 -16.68 -12.29
C PRO A 220 -15.99 -17.47 -12.61
N ASP A 221 -16.85 -16.88 -13.45
CA ASP A 221 -18.04 -17.49 -14.00
C ASP A 221 -18.21 -17.10 -15.47
N ALA A 222 -18.49 -18.08 -16.33
CA ALA A 222 -18.60 -17.83 -17.78
C ALA A 222 -19.78 -16.91 -18.14
N ALA A 223 -20.83 -16.86 -17.32
CA ALA A 223 -22.01 -16.03 -17.58
C ALA A 223 -21.94 -14.66 -16.90
N ASN A 224 -21.39 -14.57 -15.68
CA ASN A 224 -21.49 -13.37 -14.83
C ASN A 224 -20.15 -12.67 -14.53
N LEU A 225 -19.04 -13.12 -15.12
CA LEU A 225 -17.64 -12.73 -14.82
C LEU A 225 -17.19 -13.10 -13.38
N VAL A 226 -18.00 -12.79 -12.37
CA VAL A 226 -17.75 -13.08 -10.94
C VAL A 226 -18.97 -13.76 -10.33
N THR A 227 -18.76 -14.87 -9.64
CA THR A 227 -19.79 -15.57 -8.87
C THR A 227 -19.29 -15.95 -7.47
N ILE A 228 -20.23 -16.29 -6.58
CA ILE A 228 -19.91 -16.90 -5.29
C ILE A 228 -19.30 -18.28 -5.55
N THR A 229 -18.11 -18.52 -5.01
CA THR A 229 -17.39 -19.79 -5.06
C THR A 229 -17.28 -20.41 -3.67
N ALA A 230 -16.07 -20.61 -3.13
CA ALA A 230 -15.75 -21.36 -1.91
C ALA A 230 -16.10 -22.84 -2.01
N CYS A 231 -15.65 -23.48 -3.08
CA CYS A 231 -15.92 -24.87 -3.38
C CYS A 231 -14.75 -25.78 -2.96
N LYS A 232 -15.04 -27.04 -2.63
CA LYS A 232 -14.00 -28.00 -2.24
C LYS A 232 -13.09 -28.36 -3.42
N VAL A 233 -13.66 -28.39 -4.62
CA VAL A 233 -12.97 -28.69 -5.89
C VAL A 233 -13.20 -27.53 -6.86
N VAL A 234 -12.10 -26.99 -7.36
CA VAL A 234 -12.04 -25.99 -8.44
C VAL A 234 -11.45 -26.63 -9.68
N ASP A 235 -11.93 -26.20 -10.83
CA ASP A 235 -11.35 -26.56 -12.11
C ASP A 235 -9.92 -25.97 -12.21
N PRO A 236 -8.89 -26.79 -12.45
CA PRO A 236 -7.51 -26.32 -12.58
C PRO A 236 -7.28 -25.38 -13.77
N GLU A 237 -8.10 -25.44 -14.83
CA GLU A 237 -7.91 -24.61 -16.02
C GLU A 237 -8.70 -23.30 -15.94
N THR A 238 -9.97 -23.37 -15.53
CA THR A 238 -10.84 -22.18 -15.50
C THR A 238 -10.88 -21.50 -14.12
N GLY A 239 -10.45 -22.18 -13.06
CA GLY A 239 -10.64 -21.72 -11.68
C GLY A 239 -12.11 -21.72 -11.22
N ALA A 240 -13.02 -22.23 -12.04
CA ALA A 240 -14.45 -22.26 -11.75
C ALA A 240 -14.78 -23.32 -10.70
N CYS A 241 -15.88 -23.09 -9.98
CA CYS A 241 -16.38 -24.01 -8.97
C CYS A 241 -17.08 -25.22 -9.63
N VAL A 242 -16.63 -26.44 -9.32
CA VAL A 242 -17.25 -27.68 -9.83
C VAL A 242 -18.00 -28.44 -8.74
N GLY A 243 -17.52 -28.35 -7.48
CA GLY A 243 -18.01 -29.14 -6.35
C GLY A 243 -19.05 -28.46 -5.44
N GLY A 244 -19.93 -27.62 -5.97
CA GLY A 244 -20.95 -26.91 -5.17
C GLY A 244 -20.41 -25.70 -4.37
N LYS A 245 -21.22 -24.62 -4.30
CA LYS A 245 -20.85 -23.32 -3.73
C LYS A 245 -20.84 -23.35 -2.18
N LEU A 246 -19.92 -22.60 -1.55
CA LEU A 246 -19.79 -22.43 -0.08
C LEU A 246 -19.47 -23.70 0.75
N GLN A 247 -18.97 -24.76 0.11
CA GLN A 247 -18.63 -26.02 0.78
C GLN A 247 -17.17 -26.16 1.23
N SER A 248 -16.33 -25.14 1.01
CA SER A 248 -14.91 -25.17 1.37
C SER A 248 -14.68 -24.94 2.87
N PRO A 249 -14.04 -25.89 3.60
CA PRO A 249 -13.69 -25.69 5.00
C PRO A 249 -12.70 -24.53 5.20
N LYS A 250 -11.81 -24.29 4.22
CA LYS A 250 -10.81 -23.21 4.25
C LYS A 250 -11.47 -21.83 4.26
N PHE A 251 -12.56 -21.67 3.49
CA PHE A 251 -13.35 -20.44 3.47
C PHE A 251 -13.98 -20.17 4.85
N TRP A 252 -14.64 -21.15 5.45
CA TRP A 252 -15.31 -20.99 6.74
C TRP A 252 -14.32 -20.66 7.86
N LEU A 253 -13.13 -21.28 7.84
CA LEU A 253 -12.08 -20.92 8.79
C LEU A 253 -11.61 -19.46 8.59
N GLY A 254 -11.40 -19.04 7.33
CA GLY A 254 -11.09 -17.65 7.00
C GLY A 254 -12.18 -16.67 7.46
N LEU A 255 -13.45 -17.03 7.30
CA LEU A 255 -14.59 -16.23 7.78
C LEU A 255 -14.59 -16.07 9.30
N VAL A 256 -14.28 -17.13 10.06
CA VAL A 256 -14.11 -17.04 11.52
C VAL A 256 -12.96 -16.10 11.87
N GLY A 257 -11.84 -16.18 11.16
CA GLY A 257 -10.72 -15.23 11.29
C GLY A 257 -11.12 -13.78 11.02
N PHE A 258 -11.97 -13.55 10.01
CA PHE A 258 -12.54 -12.24 9.70
C PHE A 258 -13.40 -11.70 10.85
N ILE A 259 -14.26 -12.55 11.42
CA ILE A 259 -15.13 -12.18 12.54
C ILE A 259 -14.29 -11.85 13.78
N ILE A 260 -13.27 -12.65 14.09
CA ILE A 260 -12.33 -12.39 15.21
C ILE A 260 -11.65 -11.04 15.02
N THR A 261 -11.13 -10.78 13.82
CA THR A 261 -10.47 -9.51 13.48
C THR A 261 -11.42 -8.33 13.62
N SER A 262 -12.64 -8.45 13.06
CA SER A 262 -13.67 -7.43 13.10
C SER A 262 -14.12 -7.13 14.54
N TYR A 263 -14.33 -8.16 15.35
CA TYR A 263 -14.71 -8.02 16.75
C TYR A 263 -13.59 -7.38 17.57
N GLY A 264 -12.33 -7.78 17.35
CA GLY A 264 -11.16 -7.18 17.97
C GLY A 264 -11.01 -5.69 17.63
N LEU A 265 -11.22 -5.33 16.36
CA LEU A 265 -11.23 -3.93 15.90
C LEU A 265 -12.38 -3.15 16.51
N MET A 266 -13.59 -3.72 16.57
CA MET A 266 -14.76 -3.10 17.20
C MET A 266 -14.52 -2.79 18.69
N LYS A 267 -13.78 -3.66 19.39
CA LYS A 267 -13.39 -3.47 20.79
C LYS A 267 -12.12 -2.64 20.97
N ASN A 268 -11.56 -2.06 19.90
CA ASN A 268 -10.31 -1.31 19.89
C ASN A 268 -9.13 -2.09 20.52
N VAL A 269 -9.11 -3.41 20.35
CA VAL A 269 -8.00 -4.26 20.79
C VAL A 269 -6.81 -4.06 19.85
N LYS A 270 -5.66 -3.76 20.43
CA LYS A 270 -4.40 -3.54 19.71
C LYS A 270 -3.91 -4.85 19.08
N GLY A 271 -3.47 -4.79 17.82
CA GLY A 271 -3.03 -5.98 17.08
C GLY A 271 -4.16 -6.93 16.69
N SER A 272 -5.42 -6.46 16.69
CA SER A 272 -6.61 -7.25 16.35
C SER A 272 -6.54 -7.99 15.01
N MET A 273 -5.87 -7.40 14.01
CA MET A 273 -5.58 -8.06 12.73
C MET A 273 -4.71 -9.31 12.88
N ILE A 274 -3.66 -9.24 13.70
CA ILE A 274 -2.78 -10.40 13.93
C ILE A 274 -3.52 -11.53 14.63
N TYR A 275 -4.39 -11.25 15.60
CA TYR A 275 -5.10 -12.33 16.30
C TYR A 275 -5.97 -13.18 15.36
N GLY A 276 -6.62 -12.56 14.37
CA GLY A 276 -7.36 -13.29 13.35
C GLY A 276 -6.46 -14.15 12.47
N ILE A 277 -5.34 -13.58 11.99
CA ILE A 277 -4.35 -14.33 11.20
C ILE A 277 -3.79 -15.50 12.01
N LEU A 278 -3.36 -15.27 13.25
CA LEU A 278 -2.79 -16.29 14.13
C LEU A 278 -3.80 -17.40 14.41
N PHE A 279 -5.06 -17.07 14.70
CA PHE A 279 -6.10 -18.07 14.93
C PHE A 279 -6.25 -19.00 13.73
N VAL A 280 -6.45 -18.44 12.54
CA VAL A 280 -6.61 -19.24 11.31
C VAL A 280 -5.34 -20.04 11.00
N THR A 281 -4.17 -19.44 11.19
CA THR A 281 -2.87 -20.06 10.92
C THR A 281 -2.62 -21.24 11.86
N LEU A 282 -2.83 -21.06 13.17
CA LEU A 282 -2.65 -22.12 14.18
C LEU A 282 -3.56 -23.31 13.92
N VAL A 283 -4.83 -23.07 13.55
CA VAL A 283 -5.76 -24.15 13.17
C VAL A 283 -5.31 -24.84 11.87
N SER A 284 -4.72 -24.10 10.94
CA SER A 284 -4.25 -24.64 9.65
C SER A 284 -2.93 -25.42 9.74
N TRP A 285 -2.20 -25.34 10.85
CA TRP A 285 -0.96 -26.12 11.04
C TRP A 285 -1.22 -27.59 11.41
N PHE A 286 -2.43 -27.94 11.87
CA PHE A 286 -2.78 -29.32 12.16
C PHE A 286 -2.90 -30.15 10.86
N ARG A 287 -1.97 -31.09 10.64
CA ARG A 287 -1.88 -31.90 9.40
C ARG A 287 -3.08 -32.81 9.14
N HIS A 288 -3.79 -33.23 10.19
CA HIS A 288 -4.90 -34.19 10.10
C HIS A 288 -6.26 -33.55 9.72
N THR A 289 -6.27 -32.29 9.27
CA THR A 289 -7.51 -31.53 9.01
C THR A 289 -7.65 -31.16 7.54
N GLU A 290 -8.88 -31.01 7.03
CA GLU A 290 -9.14 -30.56 5.65
C GLU A 290 -8.69 -29.11 5.37
N VAL A 291 -8.40 -28.35 6.43
CA VAL A 291 -7.90 -26.97 6.37
C VAL A 291 -6.39 -26.88 6.49
N THR A 292 -5.67 -28.00 6.39
CA THR A 292 -4.23 -28.00 6.61
C THR A 292 -3.46 -27.24 5.52
N TYR A 293 -2.45 -26.49 5.94
CA TYR A 293 -1.44 -25.90 5.05
C TYR A 293 -0.34 -26.92 4.68
N PHE A 294 -0.20 -28.00 5.44
CA PHE A 294 0.80 -29.04 5.23
C PHE A 294 0.13 -30.38 4.87
N PRO A 295 -0.45 -30.51 3.66
CA PRO A 295 -1.02 -31.78 3.22
C PRO A 295 0.05 -32.88 3.21
N ASN A 296 -0.37 -34.14 3.30
CA ASN A 296 0.54 -35.30 3.24
C ASN A 296 0.99 -35.57 1.79
N THR A 297 1.68 -34.59 1.21
CA THR A 297 2.31 -34.64 -0.10
C THR A 297 3.79 -34.31 0.06
N PRO A 298 4.67 -34.70 -0.88
CA PRO A 298 6.10 -34.39 -0.81
C PRO A 298 6.39 -32.89 -0.60
N LEU A 299 5.59 -32.02 -1.25
CA LEU A 299 5.67 -30.56 -1.06
C LEU A 299 5.23 -30.13 0.35
N GLY A 300 4.15 -30.71 0.86
CA GLY A 300 3.67 -30.42 2.22
C GLY A 300 4.65 -30.90 3.30
N ASP A 301 5.33 -32.03 3.08
CA ASP A 301 6.39 -32.52 3.96
C ASP A 301 7.62 -31.61 3.94
N ALA A 302 8.04 -31.13 2.77
CA ALA A 302 9.13 -30.17 2.65
C ALA A 302 8.82 -28.86 3.37
N ASN A 303 7.62 -28.30 3.15
CA ASN A 303 7.15 -27.09 3.84
C ASN A 303 7.06 -27.30 5.37
N TYR A 304 6.63 -28.48 5.82
CA TYR A 304 6.57 -28.81 7.25
C TYR A 304 7.97 -28.95 7.87
N ASN A 305 8.92 -29.52 7.14
CA ASN A 305 10.32 -29.59 7.58
C ASN A 305 10.96 -28.21 7.70
N TYR A 306 10.67 -27.31 6.76
CA TYR A 306 11.09 -25.91 6.84
C TYR A 306 10.43 -25.20 8.03
N PHE A 307 9.12 -25.37 8.23
CA PHE A 307 8.39 -24.83 9.38
C PHE A 307 8.98 -25.25 10.74
N LYS A 308 9.44 -26.51 10.87
CA LYS A 308 10.08 -27.02 12.10
C LYS A 308 11.38 -26.29 12.45
N GLN A 309 12.03 -25.64 11.50
CA GLN A 309 13.24 -24.83 11.73
C GLN A 309 12.87 -23.45 12.31
N VAL A 310 11.98 -23.40 13.32
CA VAL A 310 11.31 -22.21 13.92
C VAL A 310 12.13 -20.91 13.87
N ILE A 311 13.44 -21.00 14.12
CA ILE A 311 14.41 -19.96 13.86
C ILE A 311 15.36 -20.42 12.75
N GLY A 312 15.40 -19.69 11.64
CA GLY A 312 16.24 -20.01 10.50
C GLY A 312 16.54 -18.77 9.66
N PHE A 313 17.80 -18.63 9.25
CA PHE A 313 18.22 -17.58 8.33
C PHE A 313 18.16 -18.11 6.91
N HIS A 314 17.23 -17.59 6.11
CA HIS A 314 17.09 -17.94 4.71
C HIS A 314 17.81 -16.88 3.87
N ASN A 315 18.84 -17.30 3.14
CA ASN A 315 19.54 -16.41 2.21
C ASN A 315 18.68 -16.20 0.96
N ILE A 316 18.64 -14.97 0.44
CA ILE A 316 18.01 -14.69 -0.85
C ILE A 316 18.94 -15.24 -1.95
N GLU A 317 18.48 -16.25 -2.68
CA GLU A 317 19.25 -16.91 -3.73
C GLU A 317 18.65 -16.66 -5.12
N SER A 318 17.32 -16.54 -5.22
CA SER A 318 16.62 -16.49 -6.50
C SER A 318 16.08 -15.11 -6.88
N THR A 319 15.85 -14.19 -5.93
CA THR A 319 15.22 -12.89 -6.25
C THR A 319 16.17 -11.68 -6.21
N ALA A 320 17.28 -11.77 -5.49
CA ALA A 320 18.24 -10.67 -5.35
C ALA A 320 19.03 -10.43 -6.64
N GLY A 321 19.09 -9.16 -7.06
CA GLY A 321 19.90 -8.71 -8.20
C GLY A 321 19.39 -9.16 -9.57
N VAL A 322 18.19 -9.74 -9.65
CA VAL A 322 17.65 -10.29 -10.89
C VAL A 322 16.99 -9.20 -11.76
N LEU A 323 17.79 -8.21 -12.14
CA LEU A 323 17.37 -7.10 -13.00
C LEU A 323 17.83 -7.38 -14.43
N SER A 324 16.89 -7.41 -15.38
CA SER A 324 17.22 -7.56 -16.81
C SER A 324 16.83 -6.33 -17.60
N PHE A 325 17.83 -5.65 -18.16
CA PHE A 325 17.65 -4.51 -19.05
C PHE A 325 17.48 -4.90 -20.52
N SER A 326 17.59 -6.19 -20.86
CA SER A 326 17.52 -6.67 -22.25
C SER A 326 16.17 -6.38 -22.93
N GLY A 327 15.09 -6.20 -22.16
CA GLY A 327 13.74 -5.95 -22.66
C GLY A 327 13.38 -4.48 -22.88
N PHE A 328 14.26 -3.52 -22.59
CA PHE A 328 13.92 -2.08 -22.52
C PHE A 328 13.57 -1.42 -23.86
N ASN A 329 13.81 -2.11 -24.99
CA ASN A 329 13.44 -1.59 -26.30
C ASN A 329 11.95 -1.82 -26.65
N LYS A 330 11.19 -2.50 -25.77
CA LYS A 330 9.78 -2.79 -25.97
C LYS A 330 8.89 -1.60 -25.58
N ARG A 331 7.80 -1.36 -26.33
CA ARG A 331 6.84 -0.29 -26.04
C ARG A 331 6.16 -0.48 -24.68
N GLU A 332 5.91 -1.73 -24.32
CA GLU A 332 5.25 -2.14 -23.09
C GLU A 332 6.04 -1.71 -21.85
N VAL A 333 7.38 -1.68 -21.93
CA VAL A 333 8.25 -1.21 -20.83
C VAL A 333 8.03 0.27 -20.56
N TRP A 334 7.96 1.10 -21.60
CA TRP A 334 7.73 2.54 -21.45
C TRP A 334 6.33 2.85 -20.92
N VAL A 335 5.32 2.10 -21.37
CA VAL A 335 3.95 2.21 -20.85
C VAL A 335 3.90 1.79 -19.38
N ALA A 336 4.57 0.69 -19.01
CA ALA A 336 4.67 0.23 -17.63
C ALA A 336 5.40 1.26 -16.75
N LEU A 337 6.53 1.80 -17.21
CA LEU A 337 7.30 2.83 -16.51
C LEU A 337 6.47 4.08 -16.24
N ALA A 338 5.80 4.59 -17.28
CA ALA A 338 4.92 5.75 -17.13
C ALA A 338 3.76 5.43 -16.18
N THR A 339 3.23 4.21 -16.23
CA THR A 339 2.11 3.79 -15.40
C THR A 339 2.48 3.70 -13.93
N LEU A 340 3.57 3.01 -13.61
CA LEU A 340 4.12 2.94 -12.26
C LEU A 340 4.41 4.34 -11.74
N LEU A 341 5.06 5.19 -12.53
CA LEU A 341 5.39 6.55 -12.13
C LEU A 341 4.14 7.35 -11.73
N TYR A 342 3.08 7.39 -12.54
CA TYR A 342 1.92 8.18 -12.12
C TYR A 342 1.14 7.52 -10.97
N VAL A 343 1.02 6.18 -10.94
CA VAL A 343 0.34 5.45 -9.87
C VAL A 343 1.04 5.71 -8.54
N ASP A 344 2.36 5.67 -8.55
CA ASP A 344 3.20 5.84 -7.37
C ASP A 344 3.20 7.29 -6.87
N VAL A 345 3.29 8.27 -7.79
CA VAL A 345 3.08 9.68 -7.47
C VAL A 345 1.75 9.85 -6.75
N LEU A 346 0.66 9.30 -7.29
CA LEU A 346 -0.68 9.51 -6.76
C LEU A 346 -0.88 8.82 -5.41
N ALA A 347 -0.52 7.54 -5.34
CA ALA A 347 -0.76 6.71 -4.18
C ALA A 347 0.12 7.14 -3.01
N ILE A 348 1.44 7.27 -3.21
CA ILE A 348 2.37 7.57 -2.12
C ILE A 348 2.23 9.01 -1.64
N THR A 349 2.13 9.97 -2.56
CA THR A 349 1.91 11.37 -2.17
C THR A 349 0.60 11.51 -1.41
N GLY A 350 -0.46 10.84 -1.88
CA GLY A 350 -1.76 10.83 -1.18
C GLY A 350 -1.66 10.25 0.21
N THR A 351 -1.07 9.06 0.37
CA THR A 351 -0.96 8.40 1.68
C THR A 351 -0.04 9.16 2.63
N MET A 352 1.13 9.63 2.17
CA MET A 352 2.04 10.43 3.00
C MET A 352 1.37 11.72 3.47
N TYR A 353 0.68 12.43 2.58
CA TYR A 353 -0.05 13.64 2.94
C TYR A 353 -1.15 13.35 3.98
N THR A 354 -1.98 12.32 3.76
CA THR A 354 -3.03 11.93 4.72
C THR A 354 -2.43 11.51 6.06
N MET A 355 -1.32 10.79 6.08
CA MET A 355 -0.64 10.45 7.34
C MET A 355 -0.04 11.69 8.00
N ALA A 356 0.54 12.60 7.22
CA ALA A 356 1.05 13.86 7.73
C ALA A 356 -0.07 14.71 8.37
N GLU A 357 -1.25 14.74 7.75
CA GLU A 357 -2.43 15.44 8.25
C GLU A 357 -2.94 14.82 9.55
N ILE A 358 -3.07 13.49 9.62
CA ILE A 358 -3.43 12.76 10.86
C ILE A 358 -2.42 13.04 11.98
N GLY A 359 -1.15 13.26 11.62
CA GLY A 359 -0.08 13.60 12.55
C GLY A 359 -0.02 15.06 12.98
N GLY A 360 -0.76 15.95 12.31
CA GLY A 360 -0.67 17.38 12.50
C GLY A 360 0.66 17.97 12.02
N TYR A 361 1.27 17.38 10.99
CA TYR A 361 2.54 17.84 10.39
C TYR A 361 2.35 18.74 9.16
N VAL A 362 1.10 18.97 8.74
CA VAL A 362 0.79 19.74 7.53
C VAL A 362 0.64 21.22 7.87
N ASP A 363 1.41 22.05 7.17
CA ASP A 363 1.36 23.52 7.24
C ASP A 363 0.18 24.07 6.42
N GLU A 364 -0.19 25.34 6.66
CA GLU A 364 -1.25 26.06 5.93
C GLU A 364 -1.06 26.10 4.39
N LYS A 365 0.18 25.90 3.91
CA LYS A 365 0.53 25.85 2.49
C LYS A 365 0.33 24.45 1.86
N GLY A 366 -0.15 23.49 2.63
CA GLY A 366 -0.36 22.10 2.21
C GLY A 366 0.95 21.32 2.01
N GLN A 367 2.01 21.66 2.74
CA GLN A 367 3.29 20.94 2.78
C GLN A 367 3.52 20.42 4.20
N PHE A 368 4.34 19.38 4.38
CA PHE A 368 4.62 18.84 5.71
C PHE A 368 6.11 18.81 6.07
N GLU A 369 6.43 18.87 7.36
CA GLU A 369 7.82 18.86 7.85
C GLU A 369 8.56 17.61 7.35
N GLY A 370 9.67 17.80 6.63
CA GLY A 370 10.47 16.69 6.09
C GLY A 370 9.97 16.09 4.78
N GLU A 371 8.96 16.69 4.14
CA GLU A 371 8.35 16.20 2.88
C GLU A 371 9.39 15.79 1.81
N TYR A 372 10.35 16.66 1.50
CA TYR A 372 11.37 16.39 0.48
C TYR A 372 12.23 15.17 0.81
N VAL A 373 12.66 15.04 2.08
CA VAL A 373 13.49 13.92 2.53
C VAL A 373 12.68 12.63 2.58
N ALA A 374 11.41 12.71 2.98
CA ALA A 374 10.50 11.57 2.98
C ALA A 374 10.36 10.97 1.57
N TYR A 375 10.20 11.80 0.55
CA TYR A 375 10.13 11.35 -0.84
C TYR A 375 11.44 10.80 -1.38
N LEU A 376 12.59 11.33 -0.96
CA LEU A 376 13.89 10.77 -1.32
C LEU A 376 14.11 9.39 -0.69
N VAL A 377 13.74 9.24 0.58
CA VAL A 377 13.81 7.94 1.27
C VAL A 377 12.90 6.92 0.60
N ASP A 378 11.69 7.31 0.25
CA ASP A 378 10.72 6.50 -0.47
C ASP A 378 11.27 5.97 -1.80
N ALA A 379 11.76 6.87 -2.66
CA ALA A 379 12.37 6.51 -3.93
C ALA A 379 13.63 5.63 -3.75
N GLY A 380 14.48 5.96 -2.78
CA GLY A 380 15.66 5.16 -2.44
C GLY A 380 15.31 3.76 -1.96
N SER A 381 14.25 3.65 -1.16
CA SER A 381 13.74 2.37 -0.66
C SER A 381 13.17 1.50 -1.78
N THR A 382 12.55 2.12 -2.79
CA THR A 382 12.05 1.43 -3.99
C THR A 382 13.20 0.87 -4.83
N ILE A 383 14.31 1.61 -4.98
CA ILE A 383 15.51 1.12 -5.66
C ILE A 383 16.09 -0.09 -4.92
N VAL A 384 16.21 -0.01 -3.59
CA VAL A 384 16.69 -1.14 -2.78
C VAL A 384 15.72 -2.32 -2.83
N GLY A 385 14.41 -2.07 -2.75
CA GLY A 385 13.37 -3.10 -2.81
C GLY A 385 13.38 -3.86 -4.15
N SER A 386 13.41 -3.14 -5.27
CA SER A 386 13.50 -3.75 -6.61
C SER A 386 14.77 -4.56 -6.80
N ALA A 387 15.90 -4.12 -6.24
CA ALA A 387 17.14 -4.90 -6.24
C ALA A 387 17.04 -6.20 -5.40
N LEU A 388 16.19 -6.25 -4.38
CA LEU A 388 15.94 -7.45 -3.58
C LEU A 388 14.85 -8.38 -4.19
N GLY A 389 14.16 -7.90 -5.22
CA GLY A 389 13.10 -8.63 -5.93
C GLY A 389 11.68 -8.35 -5.44
N VAL A 390 11.47 -7.31 -4.64
CA VAL A 390 10.13 -6.84 -4.27
C VAL A 390 9.71 -5.64 -5.13
N SER A 391 8.41 -5.35 -5.16
CA SER A 391 7.92 -4.18 -5.91
C SER A 391 8.17 -2.85 -5.16
N THR A 392 7.69 -1.75 -5.73
CA THR A 392 7.77 -0.39 -5.18
C THR A 392 7.41 -0.34 -3.70
N THR A 393 8.29 0.25 -2.88
CA THR A 393 8.00 0.48 -1.46
C THR A 393 7.08 1.67 -1.31
N ALA A 394 6.11 1.56 -0.40
CA ALA A 394 5.16 2.63 -0.13
C ALA A 394 5.03 2.88 1.38
N THR A 395 4.48 4.04 1.72
CA THR A 395 4.10 4.38 3.09
C THR A 395 2.80 3.69 3.48
N PHE A 396 2.81 3.00 4.62
CA PHE A 396 1.66 2.22 5.09
C PHE A 396 0.70 3.07 5.94
N VAL A 397 -0.59 2.99 5.64
CA VAL A 397 -1.67 3.72 6.33
C VAL A 397 -1.92 3.20 7.75
N GLU A 398 -1.46 1.98 8.03
CA GLU A 398 -1.39 1.31 9.32
C GLU A 398 -0.55 2.12 10.33
N SER A 399 0.36 2.97 9.85
CA SER A 399 1.11 3.91 10.68
C SER A 399 0.20 4.84 11.49
N SER A 400 -1.04 5.08 11.01
CA SER A 400 -2.06 5.81 11.76
C SER A 400 -2.41 5.16 13.12
N ALA A 401 -2.27 3.83 13.26
CA ALA A 401 -2.51 3.13 14.52
C ALA A 401 -1.45 3.51 15.57
N GLY A 402 -0.16 3.50 15.20
CA GLY A 402 0.90 3.97 16.10
C GLY A 402 0.82 5.47 16.39
N MET A 403 0.40 6.27 15.42
CA MET A 403 0.20 7.71 15.64
C MET A 403 -0.94 7.99 16.63
N ARG A 404 -1.99 7.17 16.65
CA ARG A 404 -3.05 7.22 17.67
C ARG A 404 -2.59 6.83 19.07
N GLU A 405 -1.61 5.94 19.17
CA GLU A 405 -0.89 5.65 20.43
C GLU A 405 0.02 6.82 20.86
N GLY A 406 0.22 7.77 19.96
CA GLY A 406 0.95 9.02 20.17
C GLY A 406 2.42 8.96 19.78
N GLY A 407 2.78 8.05 18.88
CA GLY A 407 4.05 8.12 18.15
C GLY A 407 4.07 9.35 17.25
N ARG A 408 5.11 10.17 17.36
CA ARG A 408 5.22 11.45 16.66
C ARG A 408 6.56 11.70 16.00
N THR A 409 7.53 10.82 16.20
CA THR A 409 8.90 11.03 15.71
C THR A 409 9.36 9.87 14.85
N GLY A 410 10.46 10.08 14.13
CA GLY A 410 11.15 9.04 13.40
C GLY A 410 11.65 7.88 14.27
N LEU A 411 11.70 8.05 15.60
CA LEU A 411 12.03 6.95 16.51
C LEU A 411 10.99 5.82 16.42
N THR A 412 9.71 6.15 16.19
CA THR A 412 8.68 5.16 15.89
C THR A 412 9.03 4.36 14.62
N ALA A 413 9.41 5.04 13.54
CA ALA A 413 9.79 4.38 12.28
C ALA A 413 11.07 3.54 12.40
N PHE A 414 12.05 4.01 13.17
CA PHE A 414 13.25 3.24 13.49
C PHE A 414 12.91 1.92 14.20
N PHE A 415 12.03 1.95 15.20
CA PHE A 415 11.59 0.72 15.89
C PHE A 415 10.76 -0.19 15.00
N ILE A 416 9.94 0.35 14.09
CA ILE A 416 9.24 -0.46 13.08
C ILE A 416 10.27 -1.21 12.22
N GLY A 417 11.30 -0.52 11.74
CA GLY A 417 12.39 -1.16 11.01
C GLY A 417 13.12 -2.22 11.82
N PHE A 418 13.38 -1.96 13.11
CA PHE A 418 13.95 -2.96 14.02
C PHE A 418 13.05 -4.20 14.19
N PHE A 419 11.72 -4.04 14.23
CA PHE A 419 10.81 -5.18 14.25
C PHE A 419 10.81 -5.97 12.94
N PHE A 420 10.97 -5.31 11.77
CA PHE A 420 11.23 -6.00 10.51
C PHE A 420 12.55 -6.77 10.54
N PHE A 421 13.61 -6.21 11.13
CA PHE A 421 14.86 -6.95 11.35
C PHE A 421 14.64 -8.19 12.23
N LEU A 422 13.90 -8.06 13.34
CA LEU A 422 13.56 -9.21 14.19
C LEU A 422 12.74 -10.27 13.44
N SER A 423 11.88 -9.87 12.50
CA SER A 423 11.08 -10.80 11.71
C SER A 423 11.92 -11.73 10.81
N LEU A 424 13.14 -11.33 10.44
CA LEU A 424 14.05 -12.13 9.61
C LEU A 424 14.42 -13.47 10.27
N PHE A 425 14.52 -13.50 11.61
CA PHE A 425 14.82 -14.71 12.36
C PHE A 425 13.64 -15.70 12.39
N PHE A 426 12.42 -15.20 12.17
CA PHE A 426 11.19 -15.97 12.16
C PHE A 426 10.66 -16.21 10.74
N THR A 427 11.50 -16.07 9.72
CA THR A 427 11.15 -16.31 8.31
C THR A 427 10.45 -17.66 8.10
N PRO A 428 10.92 -18.80 8.64
CA PRO A 428 10.25 -20.09 8.44
C PRO A 428 8.82 -20.13 9.00
N LEU A 429 8.58 -19.41 10.10
CA LEU A 429 7.27 -19.27 10.72
C LEU A 429 6.34 -18.42 9.85
N LEU A 430 6.84 -17.29 9.36
CA LEU A 430 6.07 -16.33 8.56
C LEU A 430 5.73 -16.87 7.16
N ALA A 431 6.66 -17.59 6.53
CA ALA A 431 6.41 -18.24 5.24
C ALA A 431 5.30 -19.31 5.30
N SER A 432 5.02 -19.85 6.49
CA SER A 432 4.02 -20.90 6.73
C SER A 432 2.61 -20.38 6.98
N VAL A 433 2.35 -19.09 6.75
CA VAL A 433 1.02 -18.48 6.89
C VAL A 433 0.18 -18.80 5.64
N PRO A 434 -0.99 -19.44 5.80
CA PRO A 434 -1.82 -19.82 4.66
C PRO A 434 -2.54 -18.62 4.02
N PRO A 435 -2.82 -18.66 2.70
CA PRO A 435 -3.55 -17.58 2.01
C PRO A 435 -4.94 -17.28 2.59
N TRP A 436 -5.67 -18.30 3.08
CA TRP A 436 -6.99 -18.10 3.68
C TRP A 436 -6.95 -17.43 5.07
N ALA A 437 -5.78 -17.32 5.72
CA ALA A 437 -5.59 -16.46 6.90
C ALA A 437 -5.36 -14.99 6.52
N ILE A 438 -4.72 -14.77 5.36
CA ILE A 438 -4.37 -13.46 4.82
C ILE A 438 -5.59 -12.75 4.25
N GLY A 439 -6.41 -13.45 3.47
CA GLY A 439 -7.59 -12.89 2.78
C GLY A 439 -8.50 -12.03 3.66
N PRO A 440 -8.93 -12.50 4.85
CA PRO A 440 -9.72 -11.72 5.79
C PRO A 440 -9.10 -10.37 6.18
N SER A 441 -7.78 -10.36 6.35
CA SER A 441 -7.03 -9.16 6.74
C SER A 441 -6.99 -8.15 5.60
N LEU A 442 -6.83 -8.61 4.36
CA LEU A 442 -6.91 -7.76 3.17
C LEU A 442 -8.28 -7.08 3.02
N VAL A 443 -9.36 -7.82 3.32
CA VAL A 443 -10.71 -7.25 3.34
C VAL A 443 -10.82 -6.16 4.42
N MET A 444 -10.28 -6.41 5.61
CA MET A 444 -10.29 -5.41 6.69
C MET A 444 -9.42 -4.17 6.39
N VAL A 445 -8.30 -4.33 5.69
CA VAL A 445 -7.52 -3.18 5.18
C VAL A 445 -8.36 -2.34 4.22
N GLY A 446 -9.10 -2.98 3.30
CA GLY A 446 -10.06 -2.27 2.44
C GLY A 446 -11.12 -1.49 3.23
N VAL A 447 -11.67 -2.07 4.30
CA VAL A 447 -12.61 -1.39 5.22
C VAL A 447 -11.96 -0.16 5.88
N MET A 448 -10.69 -0.24 6.27
CA MET A 448 -9.98 0.89 6.86
C MET A 448 -9.74 2.03 5.86
N MET A 449 -9.38 1.70 4.62
CA MET A 449 -9.17 2.67 3.55
C MET A 449 -10.47 3.33 3.08
N MET A 450 -11.61 2.63 3.18
CA MET A 450 -12.94 3.18 2.84
C MET A 450 -13.34 4.40 3.68
N LYS A 451 -12.68 4.65 4.83
CA LYS A 451 -12.98 5.82 5.68
C LYS A 451 -12.76 7.16 4.98
N VAL A 452 -11.86 7.23 3.99
CA VAL A 452 -11.57 8.46 3.23
C VAL A 452 -12.72 8.87 2.32
N VAL A 453 -13.64 7.95 2.01
CA VAL A 453 -14.79 8.20 1.13
C VAL A 453 -15.74 9.24 1.72
N LYS A 454 -15.79 9.35 3.05
CA LYS A 454 -16.60 10.37 3.73
C LYS A 454 -16.11 11.81 3.49
N ASP A 455 -14.84 11.97 3.11
CA ASP A 455 -14.20 13.29 2.91
C ASP A 455 -14.34 13.78 1.46
N ILE A 456 -14.95 12.96 0.59
CA ILE A 456 -15.32 13.35 -0.78
C ILE A 456 -16.62 14.17 -0.72
N ASP A 457 -16.66 15.30 -1.43
CA ASP A 457 -17.89 16.06 -1.58
C ASP A 457 -18.85 15.36 -2.55
N TRP A 458 -19.77 14.58 -1.99
CA TRP A 458 -20.80 13.86 -2.73
C TRP A 458 -21.93 14.76 -3.25
N THR A 459 -22.03 16.00 -2.77
CA THR A 459 -23.06 16.93 -3.22
C THR A 459 -22.69 17.58 -4.55
N ASN A 460 -21.38 17.73 -4.80
CA ASN A 460 -20.86 18.21 -6.07
C ASN A 460 -20.61 17.05 -7.04
N THR A 461 -21.45 16.94 -8.08
CA THR A 461 -21.32 15.92 -9.13
C THR A 461 -19.95 15.92 -9.82
N LYS A 462 -19.30 17.09 -9.92
CA LYS A 462 -17.96 17.22 -10.54
C LYS A 462 -16.87 16.48 -9.77
N ASP A 463 -17.06 16.30 -8.46
CA ASP A 463 -16.14 15.59 -7.59
C ASP A 463 -16.59 14.15 -7.34
N ALA A 464 -17.90 13.95 -7.14
CA ALA A 464 -18.50 12.65 -6.87
C ALA A 464 -18.30 11.65 -8.03
N VAL A 465 -18.55 12.06 -9.28
CA VAL A 465 -18.50 11.17 -10.45
C VAL A 465 -17.08 10.66 -10.73
N PRO A 466 -16.04 11.51 -10.80
CA PRO A 466 -14.66 11.05 -10.96
C PRO A 466 -14.21 10.12 -9.84
N ALA A 467 -14.54 10.44 -8.59
CA ALA A 467 -14.16 9.61 -7.45
C ALA A 467 -14.86 8.24 -7.48
N PHE A 468 -16.16 8.20 -7.81
CA PHE A 468 -16.92 6.96 -7.96
C PHE A 468 -16.36 6.08 -9.08
N ALA A 469 -16.11 6.65 -10.26
CA ALA A 469 -15.54 5.91 -11.39
C ALA A 469 -14.14 5.36 -11.05
N THR A 470 -13.32 6.16 -10.36
CA THR A 470 -12.00 5.71 -9.88
C THR A 470 -12.13 4.49 -8.98
N MET A 471 -13.04 4.54 -7.99
CA MET A 471 -13.24 3.45 -7.03
C MET A 471 -13.78 2.18 -7.69
N LEU A 472 -14.70 2.30 -8.64
CA LEU A 472 -15.38 1.17 -9.27
C LEU A 472 -14.50 0.47 -10.31
N LEU A 473 -13.80 1.23 -11.16
CA LEU A 473 -13.04 0.68 -12.28
C LEU A 473 -11.80 -0.11 -11.83
N MET A 474 -11.19 0.23 -10.69
CA MET A 474 -10.01 -0.49 -10.18
C MET A 474 -10.27 -1.99 -9.96
N PRO A 475 -11.22 -2.42 -9.11
CA PRO A 475 -11.52 -3.84 -8.91
C PRO A 475 -12.07 -4.51 -10.17
N LEU A 476 -12.99 -3.84 -10.90
CA LEU A 476 -13.69 -4.47 -12.03
C LEU A 476 -12.81 -4.67 -13.26
N THR A 477 -11.85 -3.79 -13.50
CA THR A 477 -10.89 -3.93 -14.63
C THR A 477 -9.61 -4.62 -14.21
N TYR A 478 -9.50 -5.01 -12.93
CA TYR A 478 -8.32 -5.59 -12.31
C TYR A 478 -7.03 -4.76 -12.53
N SER A 479 -7.19 -3.45 -12.71
CA SER A 479 -6.12 -2.52 -13.06
C SER A 479 -6.31 -1.19 -12.33
N ILE A 480 -5.40 -0.92 -11.40
CA ILE A 480 -5.35 0.35 -10.66
C ILE A 480 -5.23 1.52 -11.64
N ALA A 481 -4.37 1.34 -12.65
CA ALA A 481 -4.10 2.29 -13.70
C ALA A 481 -5.37 2.76 -14.44
N ASN A 482 -6.18 1.80 -14.89
CA ASN A 482 -7.42 2.09 -15.61
C ASN A 482 -8.41 2.87 -14.74
N GLY A 483 -8.48 2.57 -13.44
CA GLY A 483 -9.31 3.32 -12.51
C GLY A 483 -8.89 4.78 -12.37
N ILE A 484 -7.59 5.03 -12.21
CA ILE A 484 -7.06 6.40 -12.13
C ILE A 484 -7.30 7.17 -13.42
N ILE A 485 -7.00 6.57 -14.57
CA ILE A 485 -7.17 7.22 -15.89
C ILE A 485 -8.65 7.57 -16.11
N GLY A 486 -9.57 6.65 -15.79
CA GLY A 486 -11.00 6.92 -15.86
C GLY A 486 -11.44 8.07 -14.96
N GLY A 487 -10.94 8.11 -13.72
CA GLY A 487 -11.19 9.20 -12.77
C GLY A 487 -10.71 10.56 -13.24
N VAL A 488 -9.42 10.67 -13.56
CA VAL A 488 -8.82 11.93 -14.05
C VAL A 488 -9.48 12.36 -15.35
N GLY A 489 -9.74 11.43 -16.28
CA GLY A 489 -10.41 11.72 -17.55
C GLY A 489 -11.80 12.31 -17.36
N LEU A 490 -12.61 11.73 -16.46
CA LEU A 490 -13.92 12.27 -16.12
C LEU A 490 -13.84 13.63 -15.43
N TYR A 491 -12.88 13.83 -14.52
CA TYR A 491 -12.69 15.12 -13.86
C TYR A 491 -12.37 16.22 -14.88
N ILE A 492 -11.46 15.94 -15.81
CA ILE A 492 -11.08 16.87 -16.88
C ILE A 492 -12.29 17.13 -17.79
N ALA A 493 -13.01 16.09 -18.20
CA ALA A 493 -14.18 16.24 -19.08
C ALA A 493 -15.28 17.10 -18.45
N LEU A 494 -15.58 16.91 -17.16
CA LEU A 494 -16.57 17.70 -16.44
C LEU A 494 -16.10 19.14 -16.18
N SER A 495 -14.81 19.33 -15.91
CA SER A 495 -14.20 20.65 -15.72
C SER A 495 -14.06 21.43 -17.03
N LEU A 496 -14.00 20.74 -18.19
CA LEU A 496 -13.87 21.36 -19.50
C LEU A 496 -15.03 22.33 -19.78
N TYR A 497 -16.24 21.97 -19.34
CA TYR A 497 -17.42 22.82 -19.45
C TYR A 497 -17.26 24.14 -18.68
N ASP A 498 -16.74 24.08 -17.45
CA ASP A 498 -16.51 25.28 -16.63
C ASP A 498 -15.40 26.16 -17.20
N TYR A 499 -14.33 25.56 -17.70
CA TYR A 499 -13.26 26.30 -18.37
C TYR A 499 -13.80 27.01 -19.61
N ALA A 500 -14.60 26.32 -20.43
CA ALA A 500 -15.25 26.92 -21.59
C ALA A 500 -16.23 28.05 -21.18
N ALA A 501 -17.06 27.84 -20.15
CA ALA A 501 -17.99 28.84 -19.64
C ALA A 501 -17.27 30.07 -19.04
N SER A 502 -16.15 29.85 -18.35
CA SER A 502 -15.29 30.90 -17.79
C SER A 502 -14.63 31.72 -18.90
N ILE A 503 -14.11 31.07 -19.94
CA ILE A 503 -13.55 31.73 -21.13
C ILE A 503 -14.62 32.56 -21.84
N VAL A 504 -15.83 32.03 -22.03
CA VAL A 504 -16.95 32.77 -22.65
C VAL A 504 -17.36 33.97 -21.81
N ASN A 505 -17.44 33.83 -20.49
CA ASN A 505 -17.77 34.93 -19.58
C ASN A 505 -16.65 35.98 -19.55
N TRP A 506 -15.39 35.57 -19.60
CA TRP A 506 -14.25 36.47 -19.71
C TRP A 506 -14.26 37.24 -21.03
N LEU A 507 -14.53 36.57 -22.16
CA LEU A 507 -14.68 37.21 -23.47
C LEU A 507 -15.86 38.19 -23.50
N ARG A 508 -17.00 37.85 -22.88
CA ARG A 508 -18.14 38.77 -22.72
C ARG A 508 -17.77 39.99 -21.86
N LYS A 509 -17.00 39.79 -20.78
CA LYS A 509 -16.54 40.87 -19.91
C LYS A 509 -15.58 41.81 -20.64
N MET A 510 -14.63 41.25 -21.42
CA MET A 510 -13.73 42.01 -22.29
C MET A 510 -14.50 42.83 -23.33
N ARG A 511 -15.45 42.20 -24.05
CA ARG A 511 -16.32 42.93 -25.00
C ARG A 511 -17.07 44.09 -24.34
N ARG A 512 -17.60 43.90 -23.13
CA ARG A 512 -18.30 44.96 -22.38
C ARG A 512 -17.37 46.09 -21.94
N MET A 513 -16.12 45.80 -21.58
CA MET A 513 -15.14 46.84 -21.24
C MET A 513 -14.73 47.65 -22.48
N VAL A 514 -14.44 46.98 -23.59
CA VAL A 514 -14.10 47.66 -24.87
C VAL A 514 -15.28 48.52 -25.36
N ALA A 515 -16.52 48.04 -25.27
CA ALA A 515 -17.69 48.84 -25.64
C ALA A 515 -17.92 50.04 -24.71
N LYS A 516 -17.60 49.93 -23.41
CA LYS A 516 -17.65 51.07 -22.48
C LYS A 516 -16.59 52.12 -22.80
N GLU A 517 -15.36 51.69 -23.12
CA GLU A 517 -14.29 52.60 -23.53
C GLU A 517 -14.62 53.31 -24.84
N GLN A 518 -15.14 52.60 -25.85
CA GLN A 518 -15.58 53.25 -27.10
C GLN A 518 -16.71 54.27 -26.87
N ASN A 519 -17.70 53.96 -26.02
CA ASN A 519 -18.76 54.90 -25.70
C ASN A 519 -18.27 56.11 -24.90
N GLN A 520 -17.28 55.95 -24.02
CA GLN A 520 -16.64 57.08 -23.32
C GLN A 520 -15.87 57.97 -24.28
N VAL A 521 -15.09 57.39 -25.20
CA VAL A 521 -14.32 58.15 -26.22
C VAL A 521 -15.25 58.92 -27.15
N SER A 522 -16.36 58.32 -27.61
CA SER A 522 -17.37 59.03 -28.40
C SER A 522 -18.09 60.14 -27.62
N ALA A 523 -18.33 59.97 -26.32
CA ALA A 523 -18.93 61.00 -25.49
C ALA A 523 -17.99 62.20 -25.28
N THR A 524 -16.69 61.97 -25.06
CA THR A 524 -15.69 63.05 -24.99
C THR A 524 -15.50 63.76 -26.33
N ALA A 525 -15.46 63.02 -27.45
CA ALA A 525 -15.36 63.63 -28.78
C ALA A 525 -16.59 64.49 -29.15
N GLY A 526 -17.79 64.07 -28.70
CA GLY A 526 -19.02 64.83 -28.90
C GLY A 526 -19.12 66.11 -28.06
N VAL A 527 -18.47 66.15 -26.88
CA VAL A 527 -18.41 67.34 -26.03
C VAL A 527 -17.42 68.37 -26.58
N ASP A 528 -16.25 67.94 -27.07
CA ASP A 528 -15.27 68.86 -27.67
C ASP A 528 -15.81 69.52 -28.95
N SER A 529 -16.58 68.77 -29.76
CA SER A 529 -17.21 69.32 -30.98
C SER A 529 -18.35 70.33 -30.68
N ALA A 530 -18.97 70.26 -29.51
CA ALA A 530 -20.00 71.21 -29.09
C ALA A 530 -19.41 72.49 -28.49
N VAL A 531 -18.18 72.44 -27.96
CA VAL A 531 -17.47 73.60 -27.41
C VAL A 531 -16.83 74.46 -28.50
N GLU A 532 -16.51 73.90 -29.68
CA GLU A 532 -16.03 74.68 -30.84
C GLU A 532 -17.15 75.37 -31.66
N MET A 533 -18.44 75.12 -31.37
CA MET A 533 -19.58 75.71 -32.10
C MET A 533 -20.38 76.77 -31.32
N ILE A 534 -19.82 77.33 -30.23
CA ILE A 534 -20.43 78.45 -29.47
C ILE A 534 -19.59 79.72 -29.61
#